data_AF-A0A175RG78-F1
#
_entry.id   AF-A0A175RG78-F1
#
_cell.length_a   1.000
_cell.length_b   1.000
_cell.length_c   1.000
_cell.angle_alpha   90.00
_cell.angle_beta   90.00
_cell.angle_gamma   90.00
#
_symmetry.space_group_name_H-M   'P 1'
#
loop_
_entity.id
_entity.type
_entity.pdbx_description
1 polymer ?
#
loop_
_entity_poly.entity_id
_entity_poly.type
_entity_poly.pdbx_seq_one_letter_code
_entity_poly.pdbx_strand_id
1 'polypeptide(L)'
;MEFSEVAGELLLVAPGDFVRARTERQRAVRKDDRALATRIGGLRKPAPAAWVVDLLVHDEALDEAIDLGPALREAQAGADPDEIATLRKQRARLVRRLTDRGAALAAGAGHEVTRAVLDQVAATIEAAMMDPHAAAAVRSGLLVRPLESVGFDGVDLDGALADPDAVPDAWSGSDAEPIPIDHAPSRGRRGGRGGQDDDEGSAGEPTRASRPTARKREAEPDTQPDEDAPVPDRGALRRAEADARRASREADAALDAAEETLDAADARQRDLHHRRDALAAELEQLDRDLADLAVETERLGAARDVAEAASDRARAELDAVRARRGGRRA
;
A
#
# COMPACT_ATOMS: atom_id res chain seq x y z
N MET A 1 -20.38 16.98 -8.18
CA MET A 1 -19.72 16.37 -7.02
C MET A 1 -20.18 14.94 -7.04
N GLU A 2 -19.41 14.12 -7.74
CA GLU A 2 -19.78 12.76 -8.04
C GLU A 2 -19.52 11.85 -6.85
N PHE A 3 -20.14 10.67 -6.86
CA PHE A 3 -19.96 9.73 -5.76
C PHE A 3 -18.51 9.23 -5.64
N SER A 4 -17.81 9.04 -6.75
CA SER A 4 -16.39 8.67 -6.79
C SER A 4 -15.50 9.70 -6.08
N GLU A 5 -15.68 11.00 -6.34
CA GLU A 5 -14.96 12.09 -5.67
C GLU A 5 -15.15 12.02 -4.15
N VAL A 6 -16.41 11.87 -3.70
CA VAL A 6 -16.73 11.78 -2.26
C VAL A 6 -16.28 10.45 -1.65
N ALA A 7 -16.23 9.37 -2.43
CA ALA A 7 -15.73 8.08 -1.99
C ALA A 7 -14.22 8.16 -1.76
N GLY A 8 -13.43 8.68 -2.70
CA GLY A 8 -11.98 8.87 -2.53
C GLY A 8 -11.65 9.70 -1.30
N GLU A 9 -12.27 10.89 -1.14
CA GLU A 9 -12.11 11.73 0.06
C GLU A 9 -12.44 10.98 1.37
N LEU A 10 -13.43 10.09 1.36
CA LEU A 10 -13.82 9.30 2.54
C LEU A 10 -12.92 8.09 2.77
N LEU A 11 -12.36 7.48 1.72
CA LEU A 11 -11.51 6.30 1.84
C LEU A 11 -10.14 6.64 2.43
N LEU A 12 -9.60 7.83 2.15
CA LEU A 12 -8.40 8.36 2.80
C LEU A 12 -8.56 8.55 4.32
N VAL A 13 -9.80 8.61 4.85
CA VAL A 13 -10.06 8.69 6.29
C VAL A 13 -9.78 7.35 6.95
N ALA A 14 -8.89 7.36 7.95
CA ALA A 14 -8.46 6.18 8.68
C ALA A 14 -9.62 5.25 9.09
N PRO A 15 -9.49 3.91 8.95
CA PRO A 15 -10.58 2.96 9.17
C PRO A 15 -11.26 3.03 10.54
N GLY A 16 -10.59 3.55 11.58
CA GLY A 16 -11.20 3.81 12.89
C GLY A 16 -12.27 4.92 12.85
N ASP A 17 -11.96 6.01 12.16
CA ASP A 17 -12.77 7.23 12.09
C ASP A 17 -13.78 7.24 10.93
N PHE A 18 -13.54 6.44 9.89
CA PHE A 18 -14.33 6.35 8.65
C PHE A 18 -15.86 6.40 8.86
N VAL A 19 -16.39 5.62 9.81
CA VAL A 19 -17.85 5.52 10.04
C VAL A 19 -18.44 6.84 10.54
N ARG A 20 -17.67 7.63 11.31
CA ARG A 20 -18.05 8.99 11.72
C ARG A 20 -18.08 9.92 10.51
N ALA A 21 -16.95 10.02 9.79
CA ALA A 21 -16.80 10.91 8.64
C ALA A 21 -17.85 10.64 7.53
N ARG A 22 -18.08 9.37 7.19
CA ARG A 22 -19.11 8.94 6.24
C ARG A 22 -20.51 9.35 6.68
N THR A 23 -20.82 9.23 7.98
CA THR A 23 -22.12 9.63 8.54
C THR A 23 -22.31 11.15 8.55
N GLU A 24 -21.24 11.91 8.79
CA GLU A 24 -21.24 13.37 8.74
C GLU A 24 -21.40 13.88 7.30
N ARG A 25 -20.61 13.35 6.35
CA ARG A 25 -20.72 13.64 4.91
C ARG A 25 -22.11 13.28 4.36
N GLN A 26 -22.65 12.11 4.71
CA GLN A 26 -24.03 11.72 4.39
C GLN A 26 -25.05 12.75 4.91
N ARG A 27 -24.92 13.21 6.16
CA ARG A 27 -25.84 14.19 6.75
C ARG A 27 -25.76 15.57 6.09
N ALA A 28 -24.55 15.98 5.68
CA ALA A 28 -24.33 17.25 4.99
C ALA A 28 -25.10 17.30 3.67
N VAL A 29 -24.82 16.37 2.74
CA VAL A 29 -25.39 16.43 1.38
C VAL A 29 -26.86 16.02 1.30
N ARG A 30 -27.42 15.36 2.32
CA ARG A 30 -28.80 14.80 2.32
C ARG A 30 -29.93 15.81 2.08
N LYS A 31 -29.69 17.11 2.28
CA LYS A 31 -30.68 18.16 1.97
C LYS A 31 -30.76 18.46 0.47
N ASP A 32 -29.62 18.37 -0.20
CA ASP A 32 -29.40 18.88 -1.55
C ASP A 32 -29.41 17.73 -2.57
N ASP A 33 -28.77 16.61 -2.24
CA ASP A 33 -28.88 15.34 -2.97
C ASP A 33 -29.11 14.16 -2.01
N ARG A 34 -30.32 13.59 -2.11
CA ARG A 34 -30.74 12.41 -1.35
C ARG A 34 -30.27 11.08 -1.96
N ALA A 35 -30.02 11.02 -3.27
CA ALA A 35 -29.46 9.84 -3.94
C ALA A 35 -27.98 9.68 -3.60
N LEU A 36 -27.18 10.74 -3.74
CA LEU A 36 -25.77 10.77 -3.30
C LEU A 36 -25.65 10.47 -1.80
N ALA A 37 -26.47 11.07 -0.94
CA ALA A 37 -26.53 10.72 0.49
C ALA A 37 -26.87 9.24 0.74
N THR A 38 -27.59 8.58 -0.16
CA THR A 38 -27.90 7.15 -0.04
C THR A 38 -26.71 6.29 -0.47
N ARG A 39 -26.03 6.63 -1.58
CA ARG A 39 -24.77 5.97 -2.00
C ARG A 39 -23.70 6.09 -0.90
N ILE A 40 -23.48 7.28 -0.35
CA ILE A 40 -22.52 7.52 0.76
C ILE A 40 -22.88 6.71 2.01
N GLY A 41 -24.17 6.54 2.32
CA GLY A 41 -24.61 5.67 3.42
C GLY A 41 -24.30 4.18 3.21
N GLY A 42 -24.29 3.75 1.94
CA GLY A 42 -23.96 2.39 1.53
C GLY A 42 -22.45 2.11 1.43
N LEU A 43 -21.61 3.15 1.28
CA LEU A 43 -20.16 3.01 1.11
C LEU A 43 -19.54 2.14 2.22
N ARG A 44 -18.87 1.07 1.80
CA ARG A 44 -18.23 0.09 2.70
C ARG A 44 -17.05 0.75 3.43
N LYS A 45 -16.78 0.32 4.66
CA LYS A 45 -15.56 0.69 5.39
C LYS A 45 -14.36 0.01 4.71
N PRO A 46 -13.27 0.75 4.38
CA PRO A 46 -12.08 0.15 3.79
C PRO A 46 -11.39 -0.80 4.78
N ALA A 47 -10.82 -1.87 4.24
CA ALA A 47 -9.82 -2.66 4.95
C ALA A 47 -8.54 -1.83 5.19
N PRO A 48 -7.77 -2.06 6.28
CA PRO A 48 -6.56 -1.27 6.56
C PRO A 48 -5.52 -1.28 5.44
N ALA A 49 -5.35 -2.41 4.74
CA ALA A 49 -4.42 -2.49 3.62
C ALA A 49 -4.90 -1.69 2.39
N ALA A 50 -6.21 -1.67 2.12
CA ALA A 50 -6.80 -0.89 1.05
C ALA A 50 -6.60 0.61 1.29
N TRP A 51 -6.90 1.08 2.51
CA TRP A 51 -6.66 2.45 2.94
C TRP A 51 -5.20 2.90 2.76
N VAL A 52 -4.23 2.05 3.11
CA VAL A 52 -2.80 2.37 2.91
C VAL A 52 -2.42 2.45 1.43
N VAL A 53 -3.07 1.66 0.56
CA VAL A 53 -2.88 1.77 -0.89
C VAL A 53 -3.52 3.04 -1.44
N ASP A 54 -4.76 3.39 -1.05
CA ASP A 54 -5.39 4.65 -1.46
C ASP A 54 -4.59 5.88 -0.98
N LEU A 55 -3.99 5.83 0.22
CA LEU A 55 -3.04 6.85 0.69
C LEU A 55 -1.79 6.95 -0.20
N LEU A 56 -1.22 5.82 -0.65
CA LEU A 56 -0.08 5.80 -1.56
C LEU A 56 -0.41 6.31 -2.97
N VAL A 57 -1.66 6.16 -3.42
CA VAL A 57 -2.16 6.76 -4.67
C VAL A 57 -2.30 8.27 -4.51
N HIS A 58 -2.88 8.74 -3.40
CA HIS A 58 -3.03 10.17 -3.12
C HIS A 58 -1.70 10.91 -2.89
N ASP A 59 -0.66 10.19 -2.47
CA ASP A 59 0.72 10.68 -2.32
C ASP A 59 1.55 10.61 -3.62
N GLU A 60 0.94 10.25 -4.76
CA GLU A 60 1.57 10.04 -6.08
C GLU A 60 2.70 8.96 -6.08
N ALA A 61 2.86 8.23 -4.97
CA ALA A 61 4.00 7.34 -4.73
C ALA A 61 3.97 6.06 -5.61
N LEU A 62 2.80 5.66 -6.10
CA LEU A 62 2.61 4.39 -6.82
C LEU A 62 2.87 4.44 -8.33
N ASP A 63 3.03 5.62 -8.95
CA ASP A 63 3.15 5.70 -10.41
C ASP A 63 4.39 4.97 -10.96
N GLU A 64 5.55 5.09 -10.32
CA GLU A 64 6.78 4.33 -10.68
C GLU A 64 6.52 2.81 -10.69
N ALA A 65 5.69 2.30 -9.79
CA ALA A 65 5.39 0.88 -9.68
C ALA A 65 4.43 0.38 -10.76
N ILE A 66 3.42 1.19 -11.10
CA ILE A 66 2.40 0.78 -12.06
C ILE A 66 2.92 0.99 -13.50
N ASP A 67 3.78 1.98 -13.73
CA ASP A 67 4.51 2.19 -14.99
C ASP A 67 5.57 1.10 -15.25
N LEU A 68 6.10 0.45 -14.21
CA LEU A 68 7.01 -0.70 -14.34
C LEU A 68 6.26 -2.00 -14.74
N GLY A 69 4.96 -2.09 -14.47
CA GLY A 69 4.13 -3.27 -14.74
C GLY A 69 4.15 -3.76 -16.20
N PRO A 70 3.97 -2.89 -17.21
CA PRO A 70 4.12 -3.25 -18.63
C PRO A 70 5.47 -3.89 -18.96
N ALA A 71 6.59 -3.29 -18.55
CA ALA A 71 7.94 -3.84 -18.81
C ALA A 71 8.16 -5.18 -18.09
N LEU A 72 7.64 -5.32 -16.87
CA LEU A 72 7.64 -6.59 -16.13
C LEU A 72 6.90 -7.71 -16.89
N ARG A 73 5.81 -7.39 -17.59
CA ARG A 73 5.05 -8.36 -18.41
C ARG A 73 5.74 -8.67 -19.74
N GLU A 74 6.32 -7.66 -20.39
CA GLU A 74 7.02 -7.81 -21.67
C GLU A 74 8.25 -8.73 -21.54
N ALA A 75 9.11 -8.50 -20.54
CA ALA A 75 10.26 -9.37 -20.27
C ALA A 75 9.85 -10.80 -19.84
N GLN A 76 8.73 -10.96 -19.13
CA GLN A 76 8.16 -12.27 -18.81
C GLN A 76 7.71 -13.04 -20.07
N ALA A 77 7.23 -12.34 -21.10
CA ALA A 77 6.91 -12.93 -22.40
C ALA A 77 8.15 -13.20 -23.26
N GLY A 78 9.20 -12.36 -23.15
CA GLY A 78 10.49 -12.54 -23.82
C GLY A 78 11.35 -13.68 -23.24
N ALA A 79 11.14 -14.04 -21.97
CA ALA A 79 11.75 -15.16 -21.27
C ALA A 79 13.29 -15.13 -21.10
N ASP A 80 13.91 -13.94 -21.10
CA ASP A 80 15.33 -13.78 -20.75
C ASP A 80 15.54 -14.01 -19.23
N PRO A 81 16.38 -15.00 -18.81
CA PRO A 81 16.55 -15.32 -17.40
C PRO A 81 17.22 -14.22 -16.56
N ASP A 82 18.15 -13.47 -17.14
CA ASP A 82 18.97 -12.48 -16.45
C ASP A 82 18.23 -11.14 -16.35
N GLU A 83 17.45 -10.78 -17.38
CA GLU A 83 16.49 -9.68 -17.32
C GLU A 83 15.40 -9.97 -16.28
N ILE A 84 14.81 -11.17 -16.28
CA ILE A 84 13.81 -11.58 -15.27
C ILE A 84 14.41 -11.57 -13.86
N ALA A 85 15.66 -12.00 -13.67
CA ALA A 85 16.34 -11.93 -12.38
C ALA A 85 16.56 -10.47 -11.92
N THR A 86 16.94 -9.58 -12.83
CA THR A 86 17.14 -8.15 -12.58
C THR A 86 15.82 -7.46 -12.22
N LEU A 87 14.77 -7.68 -13.01
CA LEU A 87 13.43 -7.14 -12.80
C LEU A 87 12.80 -7.63 -11.48
N ARG A 88 13.01 -8.90 -11.09
CA ARG A 88 12.58 -9.41 -9.77
C ARG A 88 13.26 -8.67 -8.61
N LYS A 89 14.57 -8.37 -8.72
CA LYS A 89 15.30 -7.58 -7.71
C LYS A 89 14.80 -6.13 -7.65
N GLN A 90 14.50 -5.52 -8.80
CA GLN A 90 13.91 -4.18 -8.87
C GLN A 90 12.50 -4.15 -8.26
N ARG A 91 11.62 -5.11 -8.61
CA ARG A 91 10.28 -5.28 -8.04
C ARG A 91 10.32 -5.34 -6.52
N ALA A 92 11.11 -6.26 -5.96
CA ALA A 92 11.23 -6.45 -4.51
C ALA A 92 11.77 -5.19 -3.79
N ARG A 93 12.70 -4.44 -4.41
CA ARG A 93 13.19 -3.17 -3.87
C ARG A 93 12.09 -2.09 -3.89
N LEU A 94 11.34 -1.97 -4.99
CA LEU A 94 10.28 -0.96 -5.15
C LEU A 94 9.09 -1.24 -4.22
N VAL A 95 8.58 -2.46 -4.18
CA VAL A 95 7.50 -2.87 -3.26
C VAL A 95 7.87 -2.56 -1.81
N ARG A 96 9.12 -2.84 -1.39
CA ARG A 96 9.60 -2.48 -0.04
C ARG A 96 9.56 -0.97 0.22
N ARG A 97 10.05 -0.13 -0.71
CA ARG A 97 9.98 1.33 -0.56
C ARG A 97 8.53 1.81 -0.37
N LEU A 98 7.59 1.19 -1.08
CA LEU A 98 6.18 1.54 -1.03
C LEU A 98 5.50 1.06 0.27
N THR A 99 5.82 -0.13 0.77
CA THR A 99 5.34 -0.55 2.11
C THR A 99 5.91 0.32 3.22
N ASP A 100 7.19 0.71 3.12
CA ASP A 100 7.85 1.61 4.08
C ASP A 100 7.20 3.01 4.03
N ARG A 101 6.88 3.53 2.83
CA ARG A 101 6.15 4.80 2.65
C ARG A 101 4.71 4.72 3.15
N GLY A 102 4.01 3.63 2.87
CA GLY A 102 2.63 3.39 3.32
C GLY A 102 2.53 3.31 4.84
N ALA A 103 3.49 2.66 5.50
CA ALA A 103 3.62 2.66 6.96
C ALA A 103 3.82 4.08 7.51
N ALA A 104 4.67 4.90 6.88
CA ALA A 104 4.91 6.29 7.27
C ALA A 104 3.68 7.20 7.05
N LEU A 105 2.92 7.01 5.97
CA LEU A 105 1.67 7.73 5.71
C LEU A 105 0.59 7.36 6.75
N ALA A 106 0.44 6.07 7.07
CA ALA A 106 -0.50 5.60 8.09
C ALA A 106 -0.15 6.11 9.50
N ALA A 107 1.13 6.10 9.87
CA ALA A 107 1.62 6.69 11.11
C ALA A 107 1.41 8.22 11.15
N GLY A 108 1.66 8.93 10.05
CA GLY A 108 1.37 10.36 9.91
C GLY A 108 -0.12 10.71 10.02
N ALA A 109 -1.00 9.79 9.65
CA ALA A 109 -2.45 9.87 9.88
C ALA A 109 -2.88 9.45 11.31
N GLY A 110 -1.94 9.07 12.18
CA GLY A 110 -2.20 8.69 13.58
C GLY A 110 -2.64 7.24 13.80
N HIS A 111 -2.54 6.36 12.80
CA HIS A 111 -2.95 4.95 12.91
C HIS A 111 -1.84 4.03 12.40
N GLU A 112 -0.95 3.59 13.31
CA GLU A 112 0.09 2.60 12.99
C GLU A 112 -0.53 1.28 12.49
N VAL A 113 0.06 0.71 11.43
CA VAL A 113 -0.40 -0.53 10.80
C VAL A 113 0.50 -1.72 11.16
N THR A 114 -0.10 -2.88 11.34
CA THR A 114 0.64 -4.10 11.69
C THR A 114 1.39 -4.65 10.48
N ARG A 115 2.42 -5.47 10.73
CA ARG A 115 3.16 -6.15 9.65
C ARG A 115 2.24 -6.91 8.69
N ALA A 116 1.23 -7.62 9.20
CA ALA A 116 0.27 -8.36 8.37
C ALA A 116 -0.54 -7.45 7.42
N VAL A 117 -0.79 -6.18 7.81
CA VAL A 117 -1.39 -5.19 6.91
C VAL A 117 -0.40 -4.76 5.83
N LEU A 118 0.87 -4.55 6.19
CA LEU A 118 1.94 -4.23 5.22
C LEU A 118 2.22 -5.39 4.24
N ASP A 119 2.14 -6.64 4.71
CA ASP A 119 2.24 -7.83 3.85
C ASP A 119 1.08 -7.87 2.83
N GLN A 120 -0.14 -7.44 3.21
CA GLN A 120 -1.29 -7.29 2.29
C GLN A 120 -1.18 -6.09 1.34
N VAL A 121 -0.56 -4.98 1.78
CA VAL A 121 -0.22 -3.84 0.92
C VAL A 121 0.78 -4.28 -0.15
N ALA A 122 1.82 -5.03 0.24
CA ALA A 122 2.77 -5.61 -0.71
C ALA A 122 2.08 -6.50 -1.75
N ALA A 123 1.19 -7.42 -1.32
CA ALA A 123 0.42 -8.28 -2.23
C ALA A 123 -0.47 -7.48 -3.21
N THR A 124 -1.10 -6.39 -2.74
CA THR A 124 -1.93 -5.52 -3.58
C THR A 124 -1.10 -4.79 -4.64
N ILE A 125 0.09 -4.31 -4.26
CA ILE A 125 1.03 -3.64 -5.18
C ILE A 125 1.59 -4.64 -6.20
N GLU A 126 1.97 -5.85 -5.77
CA GLU A 126 2.44 -6.89 -6.70
C GLU A 126 1.34 -7.34 -7.67
N ALA A 127 0.08 -7.42 -7.22
CA ALA A 127 -1.06 -7.68 -8.09
C ALA A 127 -1.20 -6.60 -9.18
N ALA A 128 -1.12 -5.31 -8.83
CA ALA A 128 -1.17 -4.20 -9.79
C ALA A 128 0.05 -4.15 -10.76
N MET A 129 1.22 -4.62 -10.32
CA MET A 129 2.36 -4.78 -11.23
C MET A 129 2.14 -5.91 -12.26
N MET A 130 1.44 -6.98 -11.88
CA MET A 130 1.24 -8.16 -12.75
C MET A 130 -0.02 -8.06 -13.63
N ASP A 131 -1.12 -7.47 -13.15
CA ASP A 131 -2.43 -7.43 -13.83
C ASP A 131 -2.85 -5.98 -14.18
N PRO A 132 -3.18 -5.65 -15.45
CA PRO A 132 -3.59 -4.30 -15.84
C PRO A 132 -4.95 -3.86 -15.26
N HIS A 133 -5.84 -4.78 -14.92
CA HIS A 133 -7.12 -4.46 -14.27
C HIS A 133 -6.92 -4.14 -12.79
N ALA A 134 -6.02 -4.87 -12.12
CA ALA A 134 -5.57 -4.51 -10.78
C ALA A 134 -4.82 -3.16 -10.75
N ALA A 135 -4.03 -2.86 -11.79
CA ALA A 135 -3.42 -1.54 -11.97
C ALA A 135 -4.46 -0.41 -12.07
N ALA A 136 -5.49 -0.57 -12.92
CA ALA A 136 -6.58 0.39 -13.04
C ALA A 136 -7.37 0.55 -11.72
N ALA A 137 -7.67 -0.57 -11.05
CA ALA A 137 -8.33 -0.57 -9.76
C ALA A 137 -7.51 0.18 -8.69
N VAL A 138 -6.20 -0.05 -8.60
CA VAL A 138 -5.31 0.70 -7.69
C VAL A 138 -5.27 2.18 -8.05
N ARG A 139 -4.98 2.56 -9.31
CA ARG A 139 -4.87 3.99 -9.71
C ARG A 139 -6.13 4.82 -9.44
N SER A 140 -7.30 4.18 -9.28
CA SER A 140 -8.54 4.89 -8.94
C SER A 140 -8.54 5.53 -7.55
N GLY A 141 -7.76 5.01 -6.59
CA GLY A 141 -7.85 5.42 -5.17
C GLY A 141 -9.21 5.11 -4.52
N LEU A 142 -9.91 4.09 -5.01
CA LEU A 142 -11.26 3.70 -4.58
C LEU A 142 -11.34 2.32 -3.89
N LEU A 143 -10.25 1.80 -3.30
CA LEU A 143 -10.22 0.43 -2.80
C LEU A 143 -10.90 0.25 -1.43
N VAL A 144 -11.84 -0.71 -1.35
CA VAL A 144 -12.46 -1.12 -0.07
C VAL A 144 -11.88 -2.41 0.51
N ARG A 145 -11.12 -3.19 -0.28
CA ARG A 145 -10.36 -4.38 0.17
C ARG A 145 -9.00 -4.47 -0.55
N PRO A 146 -7.97 -5.12 0.04
CA PRO A 146 -6.74 -5.44 -0.68
C PRO A 146 -7.00 -6.37 -1.87
N LEU A 147 -6.06 -6.39 -2.79
CA LEU A 147 -6.03 -7.30 -3.94
C LEU A 147 -4.96 -8.37 -3.70
N GLU A 148 -5.23 -9.59 -4.18
CA GLU A 148 -4.30 -10.73 -4.09
C GLU A 148 -4.26 -11.43 -5.45
N SER A 149 -3.06 -11.76 -5.94
CA SER A 149 -2.86 -12.44 -7.24
C SER A 149 -2.93 -13.95 -7.04
N VAL A 150 -4.02 -14.59 -7.48
CA VAL A 150 -4.29 -16.01 -7.19
C VAL A 150 -3.87 -16.91 -8.37
N GLY A 151 -2.57 -17.20 -8.45
CA GLY A 151 -2.03 -18.17 -9.42
C GLY A 151 -1.89 -17.60 -10.83
N PHE A 152 -2.55 -18.22 -11.81
CA PHE A 152 -2.54 -17.83 -13.23
C PHE A 152 -3.84 -17.18 -13.70
N ASP A 153 -4.86 -17.13 -12.84
CA ASP A 153 -6.13 -16.47 -13.12
C ASP A 153 -6.04 -14.97 -12.80
N GLY A 154 -6.88 -14.16 -13.46
CA GLY A 154 -6.93 -12.71 -13.25
C GLY A 154 -7.34 -12.32 -11.83
N VAL A 155 -6.97 -11.11 -11.41
CA VAL A 155 -7.25 -10.63 -10.04
C VAL A 155 -8.76 -10.46 -9.82
N ASP A 156 -9.28 -11.06 -8.75
CA ASP A 156 -10.67 -10.85 -8.36
C ASP A 156 -10.88 -9.43 -7.82
N LEU A 157 -11.73 -8.67 -8.53
CA LEU A 157 -12.13 -7.30 -8.22
C LEU A 157 -13.57 -7.18 -7.70
N ASP A 158 -14.32 -8.28 -7.50
CA ASP A 158 -15.71 -8.20 -7.01
C ASP A 158 -15.80 -7.53 -5.64
N GLY A 159 -16.68 -6.54 -5.55
CA GLY A 159 -16.82 -5.64 -4.42
C GLY A 159 -15.50 -5.00 -3.95
N ALA A 160 -14.47 -4.90 -4.80
CA ALA A 160 -13.17 -4.35 -4.43
C ALA A 160 -13.08 -2.83 -4.50
N LEU A 161 -13.83 -2.24 -5.42
CA LEU A 161 -13.93 -0.80 -5.63
C LEU A 161 -15.18 -0.22 -4.94
N ALA A 162 -15.07 1.02 -4.48
CA ALA A 162 -16.19 1.79 -3.95
C ALA A 162 -17.20 2.18 -5.04
N ASP A 163 -16.72 2.52 -6.24
CA ASP A 163 -17.54 2.83 -7.41
C ASP A 163 -16.97 2.13 -8.67
N PRO A 164 -17.34 0.86 -8.94
CA PRO A 164 -16.82 0.11 -10.08
C PRO A 164 -17.08 0.79 -11.43
N ASP A 165 -18.22 1.46 -11.56
CA ASP A 165 -18.64 2.18 -12.77
C ASP A 165 -17.72 3.37 -13.11
N ALA A 166 -16.98 3.89 -12.12
CA ALA A 166 -16.00 4.96 -12.30
C ALA A 166 -14.63 4.46 -12.82
N VAL A 167 -14.43 3.15 -12.94
CA VAL A 167 -13.15 2.53 -13.32
C VAL A 167 -13.35 1.46 -14.41
N PRO A 168 -13.85 1.80 -15.61
CA PRO A 168 -14.18 0.83 -16.65
C PRO A 168 -12.96 -0.02 -17.09
N ASP A 169 -11.75 0.54 -17.07
CA ASP A 169 -10.52 -0.18 -17.41
C ASP A 169 -10.18 -1.32 -16.43
N ALA A 170 -10.74 -1.31 -15.22
CA ALA A 170 -10.66 -2.42 -14.27
C ALA A 170 -11.56 -3.62 -14.66
N TRP A 171 -12.40 -3.49 -15.69
CA TRP A 171 -13.34 -4.52 -16.14
C TRP A 171 -13.26 -4.81 -17.65
N SER A 172 -12.61 -3.95 -18.44
CA SER A 172 -12.51 -4.02 -19.90
C SER A 172 -11.59 -5.14 -20.45
N GLY A 173 -11.43 -6.24 -19.70
CA GLY A 173 -10.61 -7.39 -20.08
C GLY A 173 -11.30 -8.45 -20.95
N SER A 174 -12.60 -8.29 -21.22
CA SER A 174 -13.37 -9.23 -22.04
C SER A 174 -14.54 -8.56 -22.76
N ASP A 175 -14.86 -9.03 -23.97
CA ASP A 175 -16.11 -8.73 -24.70
C ASP A 175 -17.33 -9.43 -24.06
N ALA A 176 -17.53 -9.23 -22.75
CA ALA A 176 -18.70 -9.68 -22.01
C ALA A 176 -19.63 -8.48 -21.79
N GLU A 177 -20.91 -8.61 -22.18
CA GLU A 177 -21.90 -7.56 -21.90
C GLU A 177 -22.04 -7.36 -20.38
N PRO A 178 -22.09 -6.10 -19.87
CA PRO A 178 -22.29 -5.83 -18.45
C PRO A 178 -23.57 -6.49 -17.93
N ILE A 179 -23.43 -7.40 -16.95
CA ILE A 179 -24.57 -8.09 -16.34
C ILE A 179 -25.43 -7.05 -15.60
N PRO A 180 -26.72 -6.85 -15.98
CA PRO A 180 -27.58 -5.90 -15.28
C PRO A 180 -27.82 -6.35 -13.84
N ILE A 181 -27.46 -5.50 -12.86
CA ILE A 181 -27.64 -5.79 -11.42
C ILE A 181 -29.09 -5.48 -11.01
N ASP A 182 -30.02 -6.22 -11.60
CA ASP A 182 -31.46 -6.08 -11.39
C ASP A 182 -31.85 -6.45 -9.94
N HIS A 183 -32.76 -5.67 -9.36
CA HIS A 183 -33.06 -5.70 -7.92
C HIS A 183 -33.46 -7.07 -7.37
N ALA A 184 -32.73 -7.53 -6.34
CA ALA A 184 -33.02 -8.78 -5.63
C ALA A 184 -34.41 -8.79 -4.93
N PRO A 185 -35.26 -9.82 -5.17
CA PRO A 185 -36.52 -10.00 -4.45
C PRO A 185 -36.36 -10.94 -3.24
N SER A 186 -36.74 -10.46 -2.05
CA SER A 186 -36.77 -11.27 -0.82
C SER A 186 -37.94 -12.26 -0.78
N ARG A 187 -37.63 -13.54 -0.48
CA ARG A 187 -38.46 -14.61 0.14
C ARG A 187 -37.56 -15.84 0.39
N GLY A 188 -37.72 -16.68 1.41
CA GLY A 188 -38.63 -16.62 2.55
C GLY A 188 -39.41 -17.92 2.80
N ARG A 189 -39.04 -18.66 3.86
CA ARG A 189 -39.88 -19.61 4.66
C ARG A 189 -39.87 -21.13 4.32
N ARG A 190 -38.91 -21.84 4.95
CA ARG A 190 -39.15 -22.89 5.99
C ARG A 190 -39.88 -24.21 5.63
N GLY A 191 -39.14 -25.33 5.74
CA GLY A 191 -39.59 -26.50 6.53
C GLY A 191 -39.59 -27.88 5.85
N GLY A 192 -39.05 -28.89 6.55
CA GLY A 192 -39.12 -30.32 6.20
C GLY A 192 -38.02 -31.13 6.91
N ARG A 193 -38.38 -32.15 7.71
CA ARG A 193 -37.44 -33.03 8.44
C ARG A 193 -38.09 -34.38 8.74
N GLY A 194 -37.37 -35.48 8.47
CA GLY A 194 -37.71 -36.85 8.90
C GLY A 194 -38.34 -37.74 7.82
N GLY A 195 -38.00 -39.03 7.85
CA GLY A 195 -38.46 -40.08 6.93
C GLY A 195 -37.36 -41.14 6.77
N GLN A 196 -37.45 -42.23 7.52
CA GLN A 196 -36.29 -43.07 7.88
C GLN A 196 -36.74 -44.47 8.38
N ASP A 197 -36.07 -45.60 8.11
CA ASP A 197 -35.05 -45.86 7.08
C ASP A 197 -35.71 -46.50 5.83
N ASP A 198 -35.74 -47.80 5.46
CA ASP A 198 -35.14 -49.06 5.94
C ASP A 198 -35.08 -50.06 4.73
N ASP A 199 -34.00 -50.86 4.60
CA ASP A 199 -33.95 -52.34 4.43
C ASP A 199 -32.82 -52.93 3.52
N GLU A 200 -32.50 -54.21 3.73
CA GLU A 200 -31.33 -55.06 3.35
C GLU A 200 -30.84 -55.12 1.87
N GLY A 201 -29.62 -55.65 1.63
CA GLY A 201 -29.08 -55.84 0.26
C GLY A 201 -27.88 -56.80 0.00
N SER A 202 -26.85 -56.84 0.87
CA SER A 202 -25.71 -57.80 0.86
C SER A 202 -24.63 -57.77 -0.26
N ALA A 203 -23.37 -57.66 0.18
CA ALA A 203 -22.10 -58.25 -0.33
C ALA A 203 -21.70 -58.26 -1.84
N GLY A 204 -20.47 -57.76 -2.13
CA GLY A 204 -19.75 -58.03 -3.38
C GLY A 204 -18.42 -57.25 -3.55
N GLU A 205 -17.29 -57.85 -3.14
CA GLU A 205 -15.94 -57.26 -3.32
C GLU A 205 -15.32 -57.53 -4.73
N PRO A 206 -14.20 -56.88 -5.12
CA PRO A 206 -14.14 -56.23 -6.44
C PRO A 206 -13.42 -57.00 -7.56
N THR A 207 -13.74 -56.66 -8.81
CA THR A 207 -13.02 -57.14 -10.00
C THR A 207 -12.54 -56.03 -10.96
N ARG A 208 -11.24 -55.73 -10.85
CA ARG A 208 -10.27 -55.70 -11.97
C ARG A 208 -10.66 -54.98 -13.29
N ALA A 209 -10.20 -53.73 -13.39
CA ALA A 209 -9.57 -53.08 -14.56
C ALA A 209 -10.18 -53.27 -15.98
N SER A 210 -10.48 -52.14 -16.63
CA SER A 210 -10.63 -52.04 -18.09
C SER A 210 -9.86 -50.83 -18.64
N ARG A 211 -9.39 -50.94 -19.89
CA ARG A 211 -8.45 -50.00 -20.54
C ARG A 211 -9.20 -48.97 -21.41
N PRO A 212 -8.79 -47.69 -21.43
CA PRO A 212 -9.00 -46.83 -22.59
C PRO A 212 -8.11 -47.26 -23.76
N THR A 213 -8.53 -46.96 -24.99
CA THR A 213 -7.84 -47.32 -26.24
C THR A 213 -6.90 -46.23 -26.75
N ALA A 214 -6.02 -46.59 -27.68
CA ALA A 214 -4.95 -45.73 -28.18
C ALA A 214 -5.47 -44.49 -28.94
N ARG A 215 -4.74 -43.38 -28.82
CA ARG A 215 -4.65 -42.36 -29.87
C ARG A 215 -3.27 -42.39 -30.53
N LYS A 216 -3.27 -41.96 -31.78
CA LYS A 216 -2.17 -42.04 -32.76
C LYS A 216 -1.05 -41.06 -32.39
N ARG A 217 0.20 -41.52 -32.33
CA ARG A 217 1.37 -40.61 -32.39
C ARG A 217 1.60 -40.23 -33.85
N GLU A 218 1.93 -38.96 -34.07
CA GLU A 218 2.50 -38.48 -35.32
C GLU A 218 4.03 -38.62 -35.25
N ALA A 219 4.71 -38.66 -36.40
CA ALA A 219 6.12 -39.02 -36.48
C ALA A 219 7.02 -37.79 -36.44
N GLU A 220 8.02 -37.81 -35.57
CA GLU A 220 9.15 -36.88 -35.59
C GLU A 220 10.07 -37.22 -36.79
N PRO A 221 10.67 -36.24 -37.47
CA PRO A 221 11.61 -36.50 -38.57
C PRO A 221 12.97 -36.99 -38.03
N ASP A 222 13.40 -38.16 -38.50
CA ASP A 222 14.65 -38.81 -38.11
C ASP A 222 15.87 -38.03 -38.64
N THR A 223 16.41 -37.15 -37.79
CA THR A 223 17.62 -36.37 -38.09
C THR A 223 18.85 -37.19 -37.68
N GLN A 224 19.43 -37.91 -38.64
CA GLN A 224 20.69 -38.63 -38.41
C GLN A 224 21.82 -37.65 -38.07
N PRO A 225 22.66 -37.90 -37.05
CA PRO A 225 23.82 -37.06 -36.76
C PRO A 225 24.91 -37.21 -37.83
N ASP A 226 25.52 -36.10 -38.27
CA ASP A 226 26.74 -36.13 -39.08
C ASP A 226 27.91 -36.73 -38.26
N GLU A 227 28.40 -37.91 -38.65
CA GLU A 227 29.51 -38.60 -37.97
C GLU A 227 30.90 -37.96 -38.22
N ASP A 228 31.02 -37.03 -39.18
CA ASP A 228 32.26 -36.33 -39.56
C ASP A 228 32.57 -35.07 -38.70
N ALA A 229 31.83 -34.84 -37.60
CA ALA A 229 32.09 -33.73 -36.69
C ALA A 229 33.49 -33.83 -36.04
N PRO A 230 34.40 -32.84 -36.20
CA PRO A 230 35.76 -32.93 -35.66
C PRO A 230 35.78 -33.05 -34.13
N VAL A 231 36.20 -34.21 -33.62
CA VAL A 231 36.31 -34.47 -32.17
C VAL A 231 37.24 -33.42 -31.54
N PRO A 232 36.76 -32.57 -30.61
CA PRO A 232 37.57 -31.46 -30.12
C PRO A 232 38.82 -31.93 -29.37
N ASP A 233 39.94 -31.20 -29.54
CA ASP A 233 41.16 -31.44 -28.77
C ASP A 233 40.84 -31.44 -27.27
N ARG A 234 41.17 -32.55 -26.59
CA ARG A 234 41.01 -32.68 -25.13
C ARG A 234 41.83 -31.63 -24.37
N GLY A 235 42.91 -31.13 -24.96
CA GLY A 235 43.64 -29.97 -24.47
C GLY A 235 42.84 -28.67 -24.57
N ALA A 236 42.14 -28.43 -25.68
CA ALA A 236 41.30 -27.25 -25.89
C ALA A 236 40.09 -27.25 -24.95
N LEU A 237 39.42 -28.40 -24.80
CA LEU A 237 38.33 -28.56 -23.83
C LEU A 237 38.80 -28.27 -22.40
N ARG A 238 39.97 -28.77 -21.99
CA ARG A 238 40.54 -28.48 -20.66
C ARG A 238 40.95 -27.02 -20.46
N ARG A 239 41.39 -26.32 -21.53
CA ARG A 239 41.66 -24.88 -21.48
C ARG A 239 40.35 -24.11 -21.26
N ALA A 240 39.32 -24.37 -22.09
CA ALA A 240 38.00 -23.78 -21.94
C ALA A 240 37.36 -24.06 -20.55
N GLU A 241 37.50 -25.28 -20.01
CA GLU A 241 37.06 -25.63 -18.66
C GLU A 241 37.80 -24.81 -17.57
N ALA A 242 39.11 -24.60 -17.73
CA ALA A 242 39.92 -23.81 -16.80
C ALA A 242 39.62 -22.30 -16.89
N ASP A 243 39.34 -21.80 -18.09
CA ASP A 243 38.97 -20.40 -18.35
C ASP A 243 37.54 -20.10 -17.88
N ALA A 244 36.56 -20.99 -18.11
CA ALA A 244 35.21 -20.87 -17.55
C ALA A 244 35.23 -20.88 -16.02
N ARG A 245 36.03 -21.76 -15.40
CA ARG A 245 36.26 -21.75 -13.93
C ARG A 245 37.04 -20.54 -13.43
N ARG A 246 37.67 -19.75 -14.31
CA ARG A 246 38.33 -18.48 -13.94
C ARG A 246 37.27 -17.37 -13.95
N ALA A 247 36.58 -17.22 -15.07
CA ALA A 247 35.50 -16.25 -15.25
C ALA A 247 34.39 -16.40 -14.19
N SER A 248 34.01 -17.63 -13.82
CA SER A 248 33.10 -17.89 -12.70
C SER A 248 33.59 -17.22 -11.42
N ARG A 249 34.82 -17.52 -10.97
CA ARG A 249 35.36 -16.98 -9.71
C ARG A 249 35.65 -15.49 -9.74
N GLU A 250 35.91 -14.93 -10.92
CA GLU A 250 36.02 -13.49 -11.13
C GLU A 250 34.65 -12.80 -11.05
N ALA A 251 33.57 -13.46 -11.52
CA ALA A 251 32.20 -13.00 -11.35
C ALA A 251 31.67 -13.18 -9.90
N ASP A 252 31.97 -14.32 -9.26
CA ASP A 252 31.64 -14.61 -7.87
C ASP A 252 32.24 -13.52 -6.95
N ALA A 253 33.53 -13.24 -7.08
CA ALA A 253 34.22 -12.20 -6.30
C ALA A 253 33.75 -10.76 -6.63
N ALA A 254 33.26 -10.52 -7.85
CA ALA A 254 32.66 -9.24 -8.22
C ALA A 254 31.24 -9.07 -7.63
N LEU A 255 30.50 -10.17 -7.46
CA LEU A 255 29.22 -10.18 -6.73
C LEU A 255 29.44 -9.91 -5.25
N ASP A 256 30.35 -10.64 -4.59
CA ASP A 256 30.69 -10.45 -3.17
C ASP A 256 31.01 -8.96 -2.87
N ALA A 257 31.88 -8.35 -3.68
CA ALA A 257 32.26 -6.94 -3.54
C ALA A 257 31.10 -5.95 -3.81
N ALA A 258 30.15 -6.31 -4.67
CA ALA A 258 28.95 -5.52 -4.92
C ALA A 258 27.94 -5.62 -3.76
N GLU A 259 27.81 -6.80 -3.14
CA GLU A 259 26.97 -7.03 -1.95
C GLU A 259 27.56 -6.30 -0.72
N GLU A 260 28.87 -6.39 -0.46
CA GLU A 260 29.54 -5.57 0.58
C GLU A 260 29.31 -4.06 0.38
N THR A 261 29.38 -3.60 -0.87
CA THR A 261 29.15 -2.18 -1.21
C THR A 261 27.70 -1.76 -0.96
N LEU A 262 26.73 -2.66 -1.21
CA LEU A 262 25.31 -2.45 -0.96
C LEU A 262 25.00 -2.46 0.53
N ASP A 263 25.53 -3.41 1.30
CA ASP A 263 25.34 -3.46 2.76
C ASP A 263 25.93 -2.22 3.44
N ALA A 264 27.09 -1.75 2.97
CA ALA A 264 27.67 -0.48 3.42
C ALA A 264 26.79 0.73 3.05
N ALA A 265 26.03 0.69 1.95
CA ALA A 265 25.09 1.73 1.56
C ALA A 265 23.80 1.71 2.40
N ASP A 266 23.18 0.54 2.57
CA ASP A 266 21.98 0.37 3.40
C ASP A 266 22.29 0.63 4.89
N ALA A 267 23.53 0.40 5.35
CA ALA A 267 24.00 0.81 6.68
C ALA A 267 24.10 2.34 6.83
N ARG A 268 24.69 3.04 5.85
CA ARG A 268 24.71 4.52 5.81
C ARG A 268 23.29 5.11 5.75
N GLN A 269 22.37 4.48 5.02
CA GLN A 269 20.98 4.95 4.97
C GLN A 269 20.28 4.81 6.33
N ARG A 270 20.51 3.70 7.06
CA ARG A 270 20.00 3.50 8.43
C ARG A 270 20.54 4.53 9.42
N ASP A 271 21.83 4.84 9.37
CA ASP A 271 22.44 5.91 10.18
C ASP A 271 21.81 7.29 9.89
N LEU A 272 21.64 7.65 8.61
CA LEU A 272 21.02 8.91 8.21
C LEU A 272 19.55 9.02 8.63
N HIS A 273 18.78 7.93 8.59
CA HIS A 273 17.41 7.92 9.14
C HIS A 273 17.41 8.10 10.66
N HIS A 274 18.24 7.36 11.40
CA HIS A 274 18.32 7.51 12.86
C HIS A 274 18.73 8.94 13.25
N ARG A 275 19.66 9.56 12.52
CA ARG A 275 20.06 10.95 12.71
C ARG A 275 18.96 11.95 12.37
N ARG A 276 18.17 11.72 11.31
CA ARG A 276 16.97 12.53 11.00
C ARG A 276 15.97 12.49 12.16
N ASP A 277 15.73 11.30 12.70
CA ASP A 277 14.72 11.09 13.74
C ASP A 277 15.15 11.70 15.08
N ALA A 278 16.45 11.64 15.40
CA ALA A 278 17.03 12.37 16.53
C ALA A 278 16.91 13.90 16.38
N LEU A 279 17.16 14.44 15.18
CA LEU A 279 17.01 15.87 14.90
C LEU A 279 15.54 16.33 14.93
N ALA A 280 14.59 15.48 14.56
CA ALA A 280 13.16 15.77 14.69
C ALA A 280 12.76 15.90 16.18
N ALA A 281 13.21 14.96 17.02
CA ALA A 281 12.97 15.03 18.47
C ALA A 281 13.66 16.24 19.15
N GLU A 282 14.81 16.68 18.63
CA GLU A 282 15.48 17.91 19.07
C GLU A 282 14.67 19.17 18.69
N LEU A 283 14.13 19.25 17.47
CA LEU A 283 13.22 20.33 17.05
C LEU A 283 11.94 20.37 17.89
N GLU A 284 11.31 19.21 18.14
CA GLU A 284 10.13 19.11 19.01
C GLU A 284 10.42 19.53 20.46
N GLN A 285 11.67 19.42 20.93
CA GLN A 285 12.08 19.96 22.23
C GLN A 285 12.24 21.48 22.18
N LEU A 286 12.91 22.00 21.15
CA LEU A 286 13.11 23.45 20.97
C LEU A 286 11.78 24.20 20.81
N ASP A 287 10.81 23.66 20.09
CA ASP A 287 9.47 24.27 19.94
C ASP A 287 8.71 24.31 21.29
N ARG A 288 8.88 23.30 22.15
CA ARG A 288 8.32 23.30 23.51
C ARG A 288 9.03 24.30 24.41
N ASP A 289 10.36 24.36 24.37
CA ASP A 289 11.16 25.32 25.13
C ASP A 289 10.82 26.77 24.71
N LEU A 290 10.59 27.02 23.41
CA LEU A 290 10.13 28.31 22.89
C LEU A 290 8.72 28.69 23.37
N ALA A 291 7.80 27.73 23.45
CA ALA A 291 6.45 27.95 23.98
C ALA A 291 6.48 28.33 25.48
N ASP A 292 7.25 27.60 26.29
CA ASP A 292 7.42 27.89 27.71
C ASP A 292 8.08 29.27 27.94
N LEU A 293 9.10 29.61 27.13
CA LEU A 293 9.74 30.94 27.15
C LEU A 293 8.78 32.07 26.75
N ALA A 294 7.86 31.84 25.81
CA ALA A 294 6.84 32.82 25.45
C ALA A 294 5.87 33.10 26.62
N VAL A 295 5.42 32.04 27.31
CA VAL A 295 4.54 32.15 28.49
C VAL A 295 5.24 32.87 29.65
N GLU A 296 6.51 32.56 29.95
CA GLU A 296 7.26 33.28 30.98
C GLU A 296 7.51 34.75 30.58
N THR A 297 7.73 35.04 29.30
CA THR A 297 7.88 36.42 28.79
C THR A 297 6.60 37.23 28.98
N GLU A 298 5.42 36.66 28.69
CA GLU A 298 4.12 37.29 28.96
C GLU A 298 3.93 37.53 30.47
N ARG A 299 4.23 36.52 31.30
CA ARG A 299 4.11 36.60 32.77
C ARG A 299 5.01 37.68 33.37
N LEU A 300 6.24 37.81 32.88
CA LEU A 300 7.19 38.85 33.30
C LEU A 300 6.77 40.24 32.79
N GLY A 301 6.19 40.34 31.59
CA GLY A 301 5.57 41.56 31.07
C GLY A 301 4.43 42.06 31.97
N ALA A 302 3.48 41.19 32.29
CA ALA A 302 2.38 41.52 33.20
C ALA A 302 2.88 41.93 34.61
N ALA A 303 3.93 41.26 35.12
CA ALA A 303 4.54 41.60 36.40
C ALA A 303 5.22 42.98 36.39
N ARG A 304 5.90 43.36 35.29
CA ARG A 304 6.45 44.70 35.06
C ARG A 304 5.35 45.75 35.11
N ASP A 305 4.26 45.55 34.37
CA ASP A 305 3.21 46.56 34.21
C ASP A 305 2.47 46.83 35.53
N VAL A 306 2.27 45.78 36.34
CA VAL A 306 1.76 45.91 37.72
C VAL A 306 2.71 46.70 38.62
N ALA A 307 4.03 46.49 38.49
CA ALA A 307 5.04 47.21 39.26
C ALA A 307 5.18 48.68 38.82
N GLU A 308 5.08 48.98 37.53
CA GLU A 308 5.07 50.34 36.98
C GLU A 308 3.84 51.11 37.47
N ALA A 309 2.65 50.54 37.35
CA ALA A 309 1.42 51.12 37.88
C ALA A 309 1.44 51.31 39.41
N ALA A 310 2.20 50.49 40.15
CA ALA A 310 2.44 50.69 41.58
C ALA A 310 3.42 51.86 41.84
N SER A 311 4.47 51.99 41.02
CA SER A 311 5.42 53.11 41.09
C SER A 311 4.74 54.46 40.85
N ASP A 312 3.88 54.55 39.84
CA ASP A 312 3.19 55.81 39.50
C ASP A 312 2.14 56.22 40.53
N ARG A 313 1.42 55.28 41.14
CA ARG A 313 0.58 55.57 42.32
C ARG A 313 1.40 56.16 43.46
N ALA A 314 2.54 55.54 43.80
CA ALA A 314 3.42 56.03 44.86
C ALA A 314 4.04 57.42 44.55
N ARG A 315 4.37 57.70 43.29
CA ARG A 315 4.81 59.03 42.82
C ARG A 315 3.71 60.08 43.02
N ALA A 316 2.48 59.79 42.54
CA ALA A 316 1.34 60.70 42.66
C ALA A 316 0.96 60.98 44.13
N GLU A 317 1.00 59.97 45.00
CA GLU A 317 0.79 60.15 46.45
C GLU A 317 1.88 61.03 47.09
N LEU A 318 3.15 60.81 46.75
CA LEU A 318 4.28 61.60 47.26
C LEU A 318 4.14 63.08 46.86
N ASP A 319 3.76 63.37 45.61
CA ASP A 319 3.59 64.74 45.13
C ASP A 319 2.33 65.41 45.70
N ALA A 320 1.24 64.67 45.92
CA ALA A 320 0.09 65.15 46.67
C ALA A 320 0.45 65.51 48.14
N VAL A 321 1.30 64.72 48.79
CA VAL A 321 1.83 65.01 50.14
C VAL A 321 2.76 66.24 50.12
N ARG A 322 3.63 66.37 49.12
CA ARG A 322 4.50 67.55 48.93
C ARG A 322 3.68 68.83 48.75
N ALA A 323 2.66 68.82 47.90
CA ALA A 323 1.77 69.96 47.68
C ALA A 323 1.04 70.38 48.97
N ARG A 324 0.47 69.42 49.72
CA ARG A 324 -0.17 69.66 51.02
C ARG A 324 0.79 70.22 52.09
N ARG A 325 2.08 69.89 52.01
CA ARG A 325 3.12 70.42 52.90
C ARG A 325 3.58 71.82 52.49
N GLY A 326 3.63 72.12 51.19
CA GLY A 326 3.93 73.45 50.67
C GLY A 326 2.87 74.48 51.05
N GLY A 327 1.59 74.16 50.82
CA GLY A 327 0.44 75.01 51.14
C GLY A 327 0.15 75.23 52.63
N ARG A 328 1.04 74.81 53.55
CA ARG A 328 1.01 75.14 54.99
C ARG A 328 2.21 75.98 55.44
N ARG A 329 2.97 76.55 54.49
CA ARG A 329 4.14 77.41 54.73
C ARG A 329 4.04 78.80 54.09
N ALA A 330 2.89 79.11 53.51
CA ALA A 330 2.44 80.45 53.13
C ALA A 330 1.24 80.80 54.02
#